data_AF-A0A8S3JBH0-F1
#
_entry.id   AF-A0A8S3JBH0-F1
#
_cell.length_a   1.000
_cell.length_b   1.000
_cell.length_c   1.000
_cell.angle_alpha   90.00
_cell.angle_beta   90.00
_cell.angle_gamma   90.00
#
_symmetry.space_group_name_H-M   'P 1'
#
loop_
_entity.id
_entity.type
_entity.pdbx_description
1 polymer ?
#
loop_
_entity_poly.entity_id
_entity_poly.type
_entity_poly.pdbx_seq_one_letter_code
_entity_poly.pdbx_strand_id
1 'polypeptide(L)'
;HGPSRKTVRRQLGLSYHKYRKELRATLASVRAIAITVDIWTKKQTSFICLTGHAFNKKYDSIPIVLGFRRLSGAHRANNLKNYIIYEIQQLDIEEKVCAIVSDNGSDIKKAINDIKPGERFSCFAHDI
;
A
#
# COMPACT_ATOMS: atom_id res chain seq x y z
N HIS A 1 -22.35 23.46 17.56
CA HIS A 1 -21.72 23.68 16.24
C HIS A 1 -20.54 22.74 16.06
N GLY A 2 -20.48 22.02 14.94
CA GLY A 2 -19.35 21.14 14.60
C GLY A 2 -18.19 21.91 13.97
N PRO A 3 -16.99 21.30 13.89
CA PRO A 3 -15.83 21.92 13.26
C PRO A 3 -16.08 22.20 11.76
N SER A 4 -15.51 23.28 11.24
CA SER A 4 -15.62 23.61 9.82
C SER A 4 -14.89 22.59 8.93
N ARG A 5 -15.28 22.50 7.66
CA ARG A 5 -14.58 21.68 6.65
C ARG A 5 -13.08 22.00 6.58
N LYS A 6 -12.69 23.26 6.74
CA LYS A 6 -11.27 23.68 6.76
C LYS A 6 -10.54 23.11 7.98
N THR A 7 -11.18 23.17 9.15
CA THR A 7 -10.65 22.61 10.40
C THR A 7 -10.42 21.11 10.29
N VAL A 8 -11.41 20.37 9.78
CA VAL A 8 -11.32 18.91 9.60
C VAL A 8 -10.20 18.54 8.62
N ARG A 9 -10.11 19.21 7.46
CA ARG A 9 -9.04 18.95 6.49
C ARG A 9 -7.65 19.18 7.07
N ARG A 10 -7.47 20.26 7.83
CA ARG A 10 -6.19 20.56 8.50
C ARG A 10 -5.83 19.48 9.50
N GLN A 11 -6.76 19.08 10.36
CA GLN A 11 -6.54 18.04 11.36
C GLN A 11 -6.21 16.69 10.69
N LEU A 12 -6.93 16.32 9.63
CA LEU A 12 -6.65 15.10 8.88
C LEU A 12 -5.24 15.10 8.28
N GLY A 13 -4.80 16.23 7.71
CA GLY A 13 -3.43 16.38 7.20
C GLY A 13 -2.38 16.21 8.30
N LEU A 14 -2.57 16.83 9.46
CA LEU A 14 -1.67 16.67 10.60
C LEU A 14 -1.61 15.22 11.09
N SER A 15 -2.76 14.56 11.23
CA SER A 15 -2.82 13.15 11.60
C SER A 15 -2.14 12.24 10.57
N TYR A 16 -2.28 12.53 9.27
CA TYR A 16 -1.59 11.80 8.22
C TYR A 16 -0.07 11.96 8.30
N HIS A 17 0.44 13.18 8.51
CA HIS A 17 1.89 13.40 8.67
C HIS A 17 2.45 12.71 9.90
N LYS A 18 1.70 12.76 11.02
CA LYS A 18 2.06 12.02 12.24
C LYS A 18 2.11 10.51 11.96
N TYR A 19 1.07 9.97 11.34
CA TYR A 19 1.00 8.56 10.94
C TYR A 19 2.18 8.15 10.05
N ARG A 20 2.51 8.93 9.01
CA ARG A 20 3.65 8.62 8.12
C ARG A 20 4.99 8.64 8.84
N LYS A 21 5.16 9.48 9.86
CA LYS A 21 6.38 9.50 10.69
C LYS A 21 6.48 8.25 11.56
N GLU A 22 5.40 7.88 12.24
CA GLU A 22 5.32 6.67 13.09
C GLU A 22 5.47 5.38 12.26
N LEU A 23 4.89 5.39 11.07
CA LEU A 23 5.01 4.32 10.07
C LEU A 23 6.47 4.06 9.72
N ARG A 24 7.23 5.09 9.34
CA ARG A 24 8.65 4.95 9.01
C ARG A 24 9.47 4.43 10.20
N ALA A 25 9.18 4.92 11.41
CA ALA A 25 9.85 4.42 12.62
C ALA A 25 9.56 2.93 12.86
N THR A 26 8.32 2.49 12.64
CA THR A 26 7.93 1.08 12.72
C THR A 26 8.68 0.26 11.66
N LEU A 27 8.66 0.70 10.41
CA LEU A 27 9.30 0.01 9.28
C LEU A 27 10.83 0.00 9.34
N ALA A 28 11.45 0.91 10.09
CA ALA A 28 12.88 0.84 10.37
C ALA A 28 13.25 -0.36 11.26
N SER A 29 12.31 -0.84 12.08
CA SER A 29 12.55 -1.93 13.03
C SER A 29 12.24 -3.34 12.49
N VAL A 30 11.55 -3.43 11.35
CA VAL A 30 11.17 -4.72 10.75
C VAL A 30 12.28 -5.23 9.84
N ARG A 31 12.46 -6.55 9.81
CA ARG A 31 13.47 -7.23 8.97
C ARG A 31 12.97 -7.55 7.58
N ALA A 32 11.70 -7.92 7.47
CA ALA A 32 11.04 -8.28 6.21
C ALA A 32 9.58 -7.85 6.25
N ILE A 33 9.01 -7.59 5.08
CA ILE A 33 7.62 -7.19 4.92
C ILE A 33 7.01 -7.84 3.68
N ALA A 34 5.82 -8.43 3.86
CA ALA A 34 4.97 -8.86 2.76
C ALA A 34 3.96 -7.74 2.46
N ILE A 35 3.70 -7.45 1.19
CA ILE A 35 2.78 -6.40 0.77
C ILE A 35 1.60 -7.03 0.06
N THR A 36 0.39 -6.78 0.54
CA THR A 36 -0.83 -7.07 -0.20
C THR A 36 -1.31 -5.80 -0.90
N VAL A 37 -1.60 -5.91 -2.19
CA VAL A 37 -2.19 -4.86 -3.02
C VAL A 37 -3.67 -5.19 -3.20
N ASP A 38 -4.54 -4.27 -2.77
CA ASP A 38 -5.98 -4.39 -2.94
C ASP A 38 -6.48 -3.24 -3.82
N ILE A 39 -7.26 -3.59 -4.86
CA ILE A 39 -7.83 -2.64 -5.80
C ILE A 39 -9.32 -2.91 -5.93
N TRP A 40 -10.12 -1.87 -5.71
CA TRP A 40 -11.55 -1.95 -5.91
C TRP A 40 -12.06 -0.74 -6.67
N THR A 41 -13.19 -0.91 -7.35
CA THR A 41 -13.89 0.16 -8.04
C THR A 41 -15.28 0.36 -7.44
N LYS A 42 -15.60 1.60 -7.07
CA LYS A 42 -16.92 2.00 -6.57
C LYS A 42 -17.40 3.22 -7.34
N LYS A 43 -18.59 3.14 -7.95
CA LYS A 43 -19.22 4.24 -8.70
C LYS A 43 -18.24 4.91 -9.68
N GLN A 44 -17.63 4.11 -10.57
CA GLN A 44 -16.63 4.53 -11.57
C GLN A 44 -15.31 5.10 -11.02
N THR A 45 -15.10 5.07 -9.71
CA THR A 45 -13.85 5.48 -9.08
C THR A 45 -13.09 4.26 -8.59
N SER A 46 -11.88 4.07 -9.11
CA SER A 46 -10.98 3.00 -8.68
C SER A 46 -10.05 3.51 -7.57
N PHE A 47 -9.73 2.63 -6.61
CA PHE A 47 -8.82 2.89 -5.50
C PHE A 47 -7.78 1.79 -5.43
N ILE A 48 -6.64 2.10 -4.84
CA ILE A 48 -5.62 1.13 -4.46
C ILE A 48 -5.26 1.34 -2.99
N CYS A 49 -5.12 0.23 -2.28
CA CYS A 49 -4.51 0.17 -0.95
C CYS A 49 -3.30 -0.78 -1.00
N LEU A 50 -2.20 -0.36 -0.38
CA LEU A 50 -1.04 -1.19 -0.10
C LEU A 50 -1.02 -1.46 1.40
N THR A 51 -1.16 -2.72 1.78
CA THR A 51 -1.09 -3.16 3.17
C THR A 51 0.15 -4.01 3.36
N GLY A 52 1.00 -3.59 4.28
CA GLY A 52 2.18 -4.32 4.71
C GLY A 52 1.84 -5.25 5.88
N HIS A 53 2.43 -6.43 5.85
CA HIS A 53 2.36 -7.44 6.89
C HIS A 53 3.79 -7.74 7.32
N ALA A 54 4.10 -7.39 8.57
CA ALA A 54 5.41 -7.60 9.16
C ALA A 54 5.25 -8.04 10.61
N PHE A 55 6.29 -8.69 11.12
CA PHE A 55 6.39 -9.06 12.52
C PHE A 55 7.29 -8.08 13.26
N ASN A 56 6.84 -7.65 14.44
CA ASN A 56 7.69 -6.89 15.35
C ASN A 56 8.70 -7.83 16.06
N LYS A 57 9.55 -7.27 16.93
CA LYS A 57 10.53 -8.05 17.72
C LYS A 57 9.90 -9.09 18.66
N LYS A 58 8.60 -9.00 18.93
CA LYS A 58 7.81 -9.92 19.76
C LYS A 58 7.02 -10.93 18.93
N TYR A 59 7.20 -10.94 17.61
CA TYR A 59 6.46 -11.77 16.65
C TYR A 59 4.95 -11.47 16.59
N ASP A 60 4.51 -10.28 17.00
CA ASP A 60 3.15 -9.85 16.75
C ASP A 60 3.03 -9.38 15.29
N SER A 61 1.97 -9.85 14.61
CA SER A 61 1.63 -9.37 13.27
C SER A 61 1.10 -7.95 13.34
N ILE A 62 1.65 -7.07 12.50
CA ILE A 62 1.19 -5.69 12.39
C ILE A 62 0.69 -5.48 10.96
N PRO A 63 -0.64 -5.42 10.73
CA PRO A 63 -1.16 -4.93 9.47
C PRO A 63 -0.99 -3.41 9.41
N ILE A 64 -0.31 -2.94 8.36
CA ILE A 64 0.10 -1.55 8.23
C ILE A 64 -0.33 -1.00 6.87
N VAL A 65 -1.11 0.08 6.83
CA VAL A 65 -1.42 0.76 5.57
C VAL A 65 -0.20 1.55 5.10
N LEU A 66 0.49 1.02 4.08
CA LEU A 66 1.68 1.64 3.49
C LEU A 66 1.28 2.81 2.58
N GLY A 67 0.21 2.63 1.81
CA GLY A 67 -0.23 3.62 0.84
C GLY A 67 -1.71 3.43 0.52
N PHE A 68 -2.40 4.54 0.27
CA PHE A 68 -3.77 4.55 -0.20
C PHE A 68 -3.94 5.69 -1.19
N ARG A 69 -4.49 5.40 -2.38
CA ARG A 69 -4.86 6.48 -3.30
C ARG A 69 -6.04 6.14 -4.19
N ARG A 70 -6.67 7.21 -4.70
CA ARG A 70 -7.56 7.12 -5.86
C ARG A 70 -6.72 6.89 -7.12
N LEU A 71 -7.15 5.97 -7.96
CA LEU A 71 -6.62 5.76 -9.30
C LEU A 71 -7.43 6.60 -10.30
N SER A 72 -6.74 7.46 -11.06
CA SER A 72 -7.31 8.29 -12.12
C SER A 72 -6.48 8.20 -13.40
N GLY A 73 -7.13 8.29 -14.56
CA GLY A 73 -6.48 8.29 -15.88
C GLY A 73 -6.54 6.94 -16.63
N ALA A 74 -6.27 6.99 -17.94
CA ALA A 74 -6.36 5.84 -18.85
C ALA A 74 -5.21 4.82 -18.68
N HIS A 75 -4.04 5.23 -18.17
CA HIS A 75 -2.85 4.37 -18.01
C HIS A 75 -2.84 3.62 -16.67
N ARG A 76 -3.88 2.84 -16.39
CA ARG A 76 -4.08 2.17 -15.09
C ARG A 76 -2.88 1.32 -14.63
N ALA A 77 -2.28 0.51 -15.52
CA ALA A 77 -1.20 -0.39 -15.16
C ALA A 77 0.14 0.32 -14.87
N ASN A 78 0.59 1.25 -15.74
CA ASN A 78 1.81 2.03 -15.47
C ASN A 78 1.66 2.92 -14.24
N ASN A 79 0.48 3.52 -14.06
CA ASN A 79 0.19 4.34 -12.90
C ASN A 79 0.21 3.50 -11.61
N LEU A 80 -0.21 2.24 -11.68
CA LEU A 80 -0.20 1.30 -10.56
C LEU A 80 1.21 0.90 -10.16
N LYS A 81 2.02 0.42 -11.12
CA LYS A 81 3.43 0.05 -10.88
C LYS A 81 4.22 1.20 -10.28
N ASN A 82 4.13 2.39 -10.90
CA ASN A 82 4.85 3.57 -10.43
C ASN A 82 4.43 3.98 -9.02
N TYR A 83 3.16 3.75 -8.66
CA TYR A 83 2.69 4.03 -7.31
C TYR A 83 3.25 3.07 -6.27
N ILE A 84 3.24 1.78 -6.57
CA ILE A 84 3.77 0.76 -5.68
C ILE A 84 5.26 1.03 -5.43
N ILE A 85 6.03 1.23 -6.50
CA ILE A 85 7.46 1.56 -6.41
C ILE A 85 7.65 2.86 -5.63
N TYR A 86 6.87 3.90 -5.91
CA TYR A 86 6.95 5.16 -5.17
C TYR A 86 6.72 4.96 -3.68
N GLU A 87 5.69 4.24 -3.24
CA GLU A 87 5.44 4.05 -1.81
C GLU A 87 6.53 3.21 -1.14
N ILE A 88 7.02 2.16 -1.80
CA ILE A 88 8.15 1.36 -1.31
C ILE A 88 9.37 2.28 -1.09
N GLN A 89 9.74 3.07 -2.10
CA GLN A 89 10.87 4.00 -2.03
C GLN A 89 10.69 5.11 -0.98
N GLN A 90 9.50 5.68 -0.90
CA GLN A 90 9.20 6.73 0.08
C GLN A 90 9.23 6.21 1.53
N LEU A 91 9.09 4.91 1.73
CA LEU A 91 9.11 4.27 3.04
C LEU A 91 10.46 3.61 3.36
N ASP A 92 11.40 3.56 2.41
CA ASP A 92 12.73 2.96 2.57
C ASP A 92 12.64 1.48 3.01
N ILE A 93 11.92 0.71 2.20
CA ILE A 93 11.61 -0.71 2.46
C ILE A 93 11.90 -1.63 1.29
N GLU A 94 12.52 -1.15 0.21
CA GLU A 94 12.86 -1.91 -1.00
C GLU A 94 13.53 -3.24 -0.67
N GLU A 95 14.60 -3.19 0.12
CA GLU A 95 15.41 -4.34 0.52
C GLU A 95 14.73 -5.23 1.56
N LYS A 96 13.58 -4.80 2.10
CA LYS A 96 12.79 -5.53 3.11
C LYS A 96 11.61 -6.26 2.48
N VAL A 97 11.21 -5.91 1.25
CA VAL A 97 10.05 -6.54 0.60
C VAL A 97 10.38 -7.99 0.26
N CYS A 98 9.77 -8.93 1.00
CA CYS A 98 9.94 -10.37 0.74
C CYS A 98 8.86 -10.93 -0.18
N ALA A 99 7.65 -10.35 -0.15
CA ALA A 99 6.54 -10.80 -0.98
C ALA A 99 5.63 -9.65 -1.41
N ILE A 100 5.08 -9.74 -2.62
CA ILE A 100 3.96 -8.91 -3.08
C ILE A 100 2.82 -9.81 -3.54
N VAL A 101 1.66 -9.63 -2.92
CA VAL A 101 0.43 -10.39 -3.17
C VAL A 101 -0.63 -9.45 -3.73
N SER A 102 -1.38 -9.86 -4.73
CA SER A 102 -2.51 -9.08 -5.23
C SER A 102 -3.74 -9.91 -5.50
N ASP A 103 -4.89 -9.25 -5.56
CA ASP A 103 -6.09 -9.81 -6.17
C ASP A 103 -5.86 -10.10 -7.66
N ASN A 104 -6.62 -11.06 -8.19
CA ASN A 104 -6.39 -11.66 -9.51
C ASN A 104 -6.83 -10.78 -10.70
N GLY A 105 -7.06 -9.48 -10.51
CA GLY A 105 -7.41 -8.56 -11.57
C GLY A 105 -6.35 -8.58 -12.70
N SER A 106 -6.78 -8.80 -13.95
CA SER A 106 -5.89 -8.95 -15.12
C SER A 106 -4.94 -7.77 -15.33
N ASP A 107 -5.37 -6.55 -14.97
CA ASP A 107 -4.57 -5.33 -15.04
C ASP A 107 -3.43 -5.29 -14.01
N ILE A 108 -3.63 -5.93 -12.85
CA ILE A 108 -2.70 -5.92 -11.72
C ILE A 108 -1.58 -6.94 -11.94
N LYS A 109 -1.93 -8.12 -12.47
CA LYS A 109 -0.93 -9.14 -12.83
C LYS A 109 0.15 -8.56 -13.73
N LYS A 110 -0.24 -7.79 -14.76
CA LYS A 110 0.72 -7.11 -15.66
C LYS A 110 1.55 -6.04 -14.93
N ALA A 111 0.92 -5.21 -14.10
CA ALA A 111 1.61 -4.13 -13.41
C ALA A 111 2.62 -4.63 -12.36
N ILE A 112 2.26 -5.70 -11.64
CA ILE A 112 3.11 -6.32 -10.63
C ILE A 112 4.17 -7.18 -11.29
N ASN A 113 3.91 -7.75 -12.47
CA ASN A 113 4.87 -8.60 -13.19
C ASN A 113 6.23 -7.94 -13.51
N ASP A 114 6.33 -6.62 -13.46
CA ASP A 114 7.57 -5.88 -13.69
C ASP A 114 8.14 -5.19 -12.43
N ILE A 115 7.60 -5.46 -11.24
CA ILE A 115 8.09 -4.94 -9.94
C ILE A 115 9.21 -5.83 -9.38
N LYS A 116 10.44 -5.34 -9.35
CA LYS A 116 11.62 -6.15 -8.96
C LYS A 116 11.68 -6.60 -7.48
N PRO A 117 11.27 -5.79 -6.48
CA PRO A 117 11.36 -6.21 -5.08
C PRO A 117 10.39 -7.34 -4.71
N GLY A 118 10.91 -8.38 -4.05
CA GLY A 118 10.15 -9.49 -3.46
C GLY A 118 9.69 -10.58 -4.42
N GLU A 119 9.38 -11.75 -3.86
CA GLU A 119 8.67 -12.82 -4.58
C GLU A 119 7.19 -12.47 -4.75
N ARG A 120 6.50 -13.06 -5.72
CA ARG A 120 5.12 -12.69 -6.04
C ARG A 120 4.19 -13.88 -5.93
N PHE A 121 3.03 -13.64 -5.36
CA PHE A 121 2.02 -14.67 -5.14
C PHE A 121 0.64 -14.15 -5.57
N SER A 122 -0.19 -15.01 -6.16
CA SER A 122 -1.62 -14.72 -6.31
C SER A 122 -2.30 -14.76 -4.95
N CYS A 123 -3.33 -13.94 -4.76
CA CYS A 123 -4.17 -14.03 -3.59
C CYS A 123 -5.04 -15.29 -3.67
N PHE A 124 -4.81 -16.24 -2.76
CA PHE A 124 -5.57 -17.49 -2.65
C PHE A 124 -7.10 -17.32 -2.57
N ALA A 125 -7.58 -16.20 -2.01
CA ALA A 125 -9.02 -15.93 -1.89
C ALA A 125 -9.74 -15.77 -3.24
N HIS A 126 -9.00 -15.61 -4.34
CA HIS A 126 -9.53 -15.45 -5.70
C HIS A 126 -9.04 -16.55 -6.66
N ASP A 127 -8.46 -17.64 -6.14
CA ASP A 127 -8.08 -18.85 -6.87
C ASP A 127 -9.09 -19.98 -6.57
N ILE A 128 -10.36 -19.79 -6.96
CA ILE A 128 -11.43 -20.83 -6.94
C ILE A 128 -11.72 -21.28 -8.37
#